data_AF-A0AAX4NI29-F1
#
_entry.id   AF-A0AAX4NI29-F1
#
_cell.length_a   1.000
_cell.length_b   1.000
_cell.length_c   1.000
_cell.angle_alpha   90.00
_cell.angle_beta   90.00
_cell.angle_gamma   90.00
#
_symmetry.space_group_name_H-M   'P 1'
#
loop_
_entity.id
_entity.type
_entity.pdbx_description
1 polymer ?
#
loop_
_entity_poly.entity_id
_entity_poly.type
_entity_poly.pdbx_seq_one_letter_code
_entity_poly.pdbx_strand_id
1 'polypeptide(L)'
;MKINHFSVFFVKDSIDSSLFSKILNNMYYIHTERVGASNIPITTMIKLLYLQSEYNMVDEKAETMMIEGISFMNYLNYPDRLPDARTIWIFMEGLSKNLKGSCHME
;
A
#
# COMPACT_ATOMS: atom_id res chain seq x y z
N MET A 1 -18.14 11.32 -2.52
CA MET A 1 -17.92 10.76 -1.16
C MET A 1 -16.88 11.62 -0.45
N LYS A 2 -17.24 12.34 0.62
CA LYS A 2 -16.29 13.12 1.41
C LYS A 2 -15.64 12.18 2.41
N ILE A 3 -14.33 11.99 2.31
CA ILE A 3 -13.58 11.20 3.29
C ILE A 3 -13.45 12.04 4.55
N ASN A 4 -13.91 11.49 5.67
CA ASN A 4 -13.79 12.13 6.97
C ASN A 4 -12.32 12.04 7.41
N HIS A 5 -11.60 13.15 7.30
CA HIS A 5 -10.19 13.24 7.69
C HIS A 5 -9.93 12.79 9.14
N PHE A 6 -10.93 12.88 10.01
CA PHE A 6 -10.87 12.42 11.40
C PHE A 6 -10.72 10.90 11.52
N SER A 7 -11.30 10.10 10.60
CA SER A 7 -11.17 8.64 10.69
C SER A 7 -9.82 8.13 10.21
N VAL A 8 -9.16 8.82 9.26
CA VAL A 8 -7.81 8.47 8.81
C VAL A 8 -6.81 8.53 9.98
N PHE A 9 -7.01 9.48 10.90
CA PHE A 9 -6.18 9.60 12.10
C PHE A 9 -6.37 8.41 13.04
N PHE A 10 -7.62 7.97 13.25
CA PHE A 10 -7.93 6.84 14.13
C PHE A 10 -7.38 5.50 13.59
N VAL A 11 -7.40 5.35 12.26
CA VAL A 11 -6.89 4.16 11.58
C VAL A 11 -5.36 4.03 11.68
N LYS A 12 -4.63 5.15 11.86
CA LYS A 12 -3.15 5.17 11.96
C LYS A 12 -2.60 4.21 13.01
N ASP A 13 -3.29 4.07 14.14
CA ASP A 13 -2.86 3.24 15.26
C ASP A 13 -3.47 1.82 15.24
N SER A 14 -4.31 1.51 14.25
CA SER A 14 -5.07 0.24 14.19
C SER A 14 -4.31 -0.93 13.57
N ILE A 15 -3.19 -0.67 12.87
CA ILE A 15 -2.47 -1.69 12.09
C ILE A 15 -0.99 -1.71 12.42
N ASP A 16 -0.55 -2.83 13.01
CA ASP A 16 0.88 -3.12 13.14
C ASP A 16 1.44 -3.61 11.79
N SER A 17 1.96 -2.66 11.02
CA SER A 17 2.54 -2.93 9.69
C SER A 17 3.85 -3.72 9.77
N SER A 18 4.46 -3.85 10.95
CA SER A 18 5.74 -4.56 11.14
C SER A 18 5.56 -6.09 11.04
N LEU A 19 4.39 -6.60 11.41
CA LEU A 19 4.02 -8.01 11.27
C LEU A 19 4.07 -8.47 9.82
N PHE A 20 3.54 -7.63 8.91
CA PHE A 20 3.51 -7.94 7.50
C PHE A 20 4.87 -7.81 6.82
N SER A 21 5.74 -6.92 7.30
CA SER A 21 7.09 -6.76 6.75
C SER A 21 7.87 -8.08 6.79
N LYS A 22 7.79 -8.87 7.87
CA LYS A 22 8.50 -10.16 7.94
C LYS A 22 7.99 -11.19 6.91
N ILE A 23 6.68 -11.25 6.71
CA ILE A 23 6.04 -12.19 5.77
C ILE A 23 6.31 -11.77 4.32
N LEU A 24 6.25 -10.46 4.05
CA LEU A 24 6.24 -9.93 2.69
C LEU A 24 7.62 -9.45 2.21
N ASN A 25 8.59 -9.19 3.10
CA ASN A 25 9.98 -8.89 2.69
C ASN A 25 10.60 -10.02 1.85
N ASN A 26 10.20 -11.28 2.10
CA ASN A 26 10.64 -12.42 1.28
C ASN A 26 9.94 -12.52 -0.08
N MET A 27 8.77 -11.89 -0.25
CA MET A 27 7.99 -11.96 -1.50
C MET A 27 8.19 -10.73 -2.39
N TYR A 28 8.44 -9.56 -1.78
CA TYR A 28 8.44 -8.27 -2.45
C TYR A 28 9.71 -7.47 -2.15
N TYR A 29 10.87 -8.04 -2.46
CA TYR A 29 11.96 -7.18 -2.91
C TYR A 29 11.60 -6.76 -4.33
N ILE A 30 11.07 -5.55 -4.53
CA ILE A 30 10.94 -5.00 -5.89
C ILE A 30 12.37 -4.70 -6.35
N HIS A 31 13.05 -5.72 -6.88
CA HIS A 31 14.27 -5.56 -7.66
C HIS A 31 13.89 -4.81 -8.94
N THR A 32 13.78 -3.50 -8.84
CA THR A 32 14.00 -2.67 -10.02
C THR A 32 15.51 -2.63 -10.21
N GLU A 33 16.02 -3.47 -11.11
CA GLU A 33 17.44 -3.47 -11.53
C GLU A 33 17.87 -2.16 -12.21
N ARG A 34 17.01 -1.13 -12.18
CA ARG A 34 17.24 0.18 -12.75
C ARG A 34 17.84 1.09 -11.69
N VAL A 35 19.14 1.34 -11.83
CA VAL A 35 19.85 2.44 -11.15
C VAL A 35 19.02 3.73 -11.33
N GLY A 36 18.37 4.19 -10.25
CA GLY A 36 17.48 5.38 -10.24
C GLY A 36 16.01 5.13 -9.85
N ALA A 37 15.57 3.88 -9.79
CA ALA A 37 14.25 3.52 -9.28
C ALA A 37 14.30 3.39 -7.75
N SER A 38 13.74 4.38 -7.05
CA SER A 38 13.68 4.37 -5.59
C SER A 38 12.63 3.36 -5.15
N ASN A 39 13.05 2.44 -4.28
CA ASN A 39 12.23 1.35 -3.76
C ASN A 39 11.12 1.91 -2.87
N ILE A 40 9.85 1.61 -3.17
CA ILE A 40 8.73 1.98 -2.30
C ILE A 40 8.66 0.95 -1.16
N PRO A 41 8.63 1.37 0.11
CA PRO A 41 8.51 0.43 1.21
C PRO A 41 7.23 -0.40 1.11
N ILE A 42 7.33 -1.71 1.29
CA ILE A 42 6.18 -2.63 1.32
C ILE A 42 5.15 -2.18 2.37
N THR A 43 5.64 -1.65 3.50
CA THR A 43 4.81 -1.11 4.58
C THR A 43 3.89 0.01 4.10
N THR A 44 4.36 0.87 3.19
CA THR A 44 3.56 1.92 2.56
C THR A 44 2.47 1.33 1.66
N MET A 45 2.81 0.33 0.85
CA MET A 45 1.86 -0.31 -0.06
C MET A 45 0.71 -1.02 0.70
N ILE A 46 1.01 -1.72 1.79
CA ILE A 46 -0.01 -2.39 2.61
C ILE A 46 -0.94 -1.39 3.29
N LYS A 47 -0.36 -0.35 3.89
CA LYS A 47 -1.14 0.73 4.52
C LYS A 47 -2.09 1.38 3.50
N LEU A 48 -1.61 1.57 2.27
CA LEU A 48 -2.41 2.14 1.19
C LEU A 48 -3.55 1.21 0.76
N LEU A 49 -3.30 -0.08 0.57
CA LEU A 49 -4.35 -1.06 0.25
C LEU A 49 -5.42 -1.13 1.34
N TYR A 50 -5.02 -1.05 2.61
CA TYR A 50 -5.98 -1.00 3.72
C TYR A 50 -6.87 0.25 3.63
N LEU A 51 -6.29 1.42 3.38
CA LEU A 51 -7.08 2.64 3.18
C LEU A 51 -8.02 2.50 1.98
N GLN A 52 -7.57 1.90 0.88
CA GLN A 52 -8.45 1.64 -0.25
C GLN A 52 -9.63 0.75 0.12
N SER A 53 -9.43 -0.29 0.95
CA SER A 53 -10.55 -1.15 1.36
C SER A 53 -11.52 -0.45 2.33
N GLU A 54 -11.00 0.29 3.30
CA GLU A 54 -11.82 0.97 4.32
C GLU A 54 -12.74 2.04 3.71
N TYR A 55 -12.24 2.74 2.71
CA TYR A 55 -12.98 3.81 2.03
C TYR A 55 -13.50 3.41 0.64
N ASN A 56 -13.36 2.15 0.27
CA ASN A 56 -13.80 1.58 -1.00
C ASN A 56 -13.35 2.41 -2.24
N MET A 57 -12.06 2.73 -2.29
CA MET A 57 -11.46 3.60 -3.31
C MET A 57 -10.81 2.82 -4.44
N VAL A 58 -10.88 3.36 -5.65
CA VAL A 58 -10.08 2.89 -6.79
C VAL A 58 -8.63 3.40 -6.73
N ASP A 59 -7.73 2.77 -7.47
CA ASP A 59 -6.28 3.06 -7.48
C ASP A 59 -5.98 4.52 -7.85
N GLU A 60 -6.65 5.07 -8.88
CA GLU A 60 -6.45 6.46 -9.30
C GLU A 60 -6.91 7.46 -8.23
N LYS A 61 -7.94 7.08 -7.47
CA LYS A 61 -8.46 7.91 -6.39
C LYS A 61 -7.49 7.92 -5.21
N ALA A 62 -6.89 6.77 -4.89
CA ALA A 62 -5.86 6.66 -3.87
C ALA A 62 -4.63 7.49 -4.24
N GLU A 63 -4.16 7.41 -5.49
CA GLU A 63 -3.05 8.23 -6.01
C GLU A 63 -3.32 9.73 -5.84
N THR A 64 -4.47 10.20 -6.32
CA THR A 64 -4.87 11.61 -6.21
C THR A 64 -4.90 12.07 -4.75
N MET A 65 -5.40 11.25 -3.83
CA MET A 65 -5.50 11.62 -2.42
C MET A 65 -4.18 11.59 -1.66
N MET A 66 -3.23 10.76 -2.08
CA MET A 66 -1.86 10.86 -1.55
C MET A 66 -1.19 12.16 -1.97
N ILE A 67 -1.43 12.61 -3.21
CA ILE A 67 -0.87 13.86 -3.73
C ILE A 67 -1.51 15.09 -3.06
N GLU A 68 -2.84 15.09 -2.90
CA GLU A 68 -3.59 16.27 -2.42
C GLU A 68 -3.75 16.30 -0.89
N GLY A 69 -3.64 15.16 -0.20
CA GLY A 69 -4.09 15.00 1.18
C GLY A 69 -2.98 14.87 2.22
N ILE A 70 -2.78 15.90 3.05
CA ILE A 70 -1.81 15.88 4.16
C ILE A 70 -2.11 14.75 5.17
N SER A 71 -3.38 14.46 5.46
CA SER A 71 -3.71 13.37 6.39
C SER A 71 -3.41 11.99 5.83
N PHE A 72 -3.51 11.81 4.51
CA PHE A 72 -3.08 10.58 3.84
C PHE A 72 -1.56 10.42 3.96
N MET A 73 -0.80 11.48 3.68
CA MET A 73 0.66 11.50 3.87
C MET A 73 1.06 11.23 5.32
N ASN A 74 0.35 11.81 6.30
CA ASN A 74 0.59 11.57 7.72
C ASN A 74 0.33 10.12 8.15
N TYR A 75 -0.70 9.48 7.58
CA TYR A 75 -0.98 8.06 7.83
C TYR A 75 0.10 7.15 7.24
N LEU A 76 0.55 7.46 6.02
CA LEU A 76 1.64 6.75 5.35
C LEU A 76 3.02 7.05 5.96
N ASN A 77 3.10 7.96 6.94
CA ASN A 77 4.33 8.40 7.59
C ASN A 77 5.34 9.06 6.62
N TYR A 78 4.82 9.89 5.72
CA TYR A 78 5.60 10.73 4.80
C TYR A 78 6.68 9.95 4.04
N PRO A 79 6.30 8.98 3.19
CA PRO A 79 7.27 8.24 2.40
C PRO A 79 7.97 9.15 1.38
N ASP A 80 9.24 8.88 1.09
CA ASP A 80 10.04 9.67 0.12
C ASP A 80 9.48 9.59 -1.31
N ARG A 81 8.77 8.50 -1.64
CA ARG A 81 8.04 8.32 -2.90
C ARG A 81 6.67 7.72 -2.65
N LEU A 82 5.72 8.12 -3.50
CA LEU A 82 4.37 7.61 -3.54
C LEU A 82 4.20 6.67 -4.75
N PRO A 83 3.46 5.58 -4.60
CA PRO A 83 3.10 4.72 -5.73
C PRO A 83 2.04 5.41 -6.59
N ASP A 84 2.18 5.28 -7.91
CA ASP A 84 1.09 5.57 -8.85
C ASP A 84 0.06 4.43 -8.86
N ALA A 85 -1.12 4.69 -9.43
CA ALA A 85 -2.21 3.71 -9.52
C ALA A 85 -1.76 2.37 -10.13
N ARG A 86 -0.87 2.42 -11.12
CA ARG A 86 -0.32 1.23 -11.77
C ARG A 86 0.54 0.40 -10.81
N THR A 87 1.36 1.06 -9.99
CA THR A 87 2.22 0.42 -8.99
C THR A 87 1.39 -0.26 -7.91
N ILE A 88 0.30 0.38 -7.48
CA ILE A 88 -0.68 -0.20 -6.56
C ILE A 88 -1.27 -1.48 -7.15
N TRP A 89 -1.75 -1.40 -8.38
CA TRP A 89 -2.35 -2.54 -9.07
C TRP A 89 -1.37 -3.72 -9.22
N ILE A 90 -0.14 -3.48 -9.68
CA ILE A 90 0.90 -4.52 -9.83
C ILE A 90 1.17 -5.21 -8.49
N PHE A 91 1.24 -4.43 -7.41
CA PHE A 91 1.45 -4.96 -6.08
C PHE A 91 0.28 -5.85 -5.63
N MET A 92 -0.95 -5.38 -5.80
CA MET A 92 -2.15 -6.14 -5.44
C MET A 92 -2.31 -7.42 -6.26
N GLU A 93 -2.00 -7.36 -7.56
CA GLU A 93 -2.05 -8.51 -8.47
C GLU A 93 -1.05 -9.59 -8.04
N GLY A 94 0.19 -9.21 -7.72
CA GLY A 94 1.16 -10.19 -7.28
C GLY A 94 0.85 -10.75 -5.88
N LEU A 95 0.20 -10.00 -4.98
CA LEU A 95 -0.28 -10.54 -3.71
C LEU A 95 -1.32 -11.63 -3.99
N SER A 96 -2.24 -11.37 -4.90
CA SER A 96 -3.27 -12.35 -5.30
C SER A 96 -2.66 -13.60 -5.93
N LYS A 97 -1.63 -13.46 -6.77
CA LYS A 97 -0.95 -14.61 -7.40
C LYS A 97 -0.17 -15.45 -6.39
N ASN A 98 0.57 -14.81 -5.50
CA ASN A 98 1.40 -15.51 -4.50
C ASN A 98 0.56 -16.16 -3.38
N LEU A 99 -0.55 -15.54 -2.98
CA LEU A 99 -1.48 -16.15 -2.02
C LEU A 99 -2.25 -17.34 -2.62
N LYS A 100 -2.63 -17.28 -3.91
CA LYS A 100 -3.30 -18.39 -4.61
C LYS A 100 -2.38 -19.59 -4.87
N GLY A 101 -1.06 -19.39 -4.90
CA GLY A 101 -0.08 -20.49 -4.99
C GLY A 101 -0.10 -21.46 -3.80
N SER A 102 -0.81 -21.13 -2.71
CA SER A 102 -0.98 -22.00 -1.54
C SER A 102 -2.28 -22.83 -1.56
N CYS A 103 -3.17 -22.62 -2.55
CA CYS A 103 -4.47 -23.29 -2.62
C CYS A 103 -4.58 -24.36 -3.73
N HIS A 104 -3.46 -24.79 -4.32
CA HIS A 104 -3.38 -26.02 -5.11
C HIS A 104 -2.43 -27.02 -4.44
N MET A 105 -2.82 -27.51 -3.26
CA MET A 105 -2.45 -28.81 -2.73
C MET A 105 -3.57 -29.31 -1.80
N GLU A 106 -4.64 -29.82 -2.39
CA GLU A 106 -5.32 -31.09 -2.06
C GLU A 106 -6.41 -31.38 -3.09
#